data_AF-A0A2Z6P4Z4-F1
#
_entry.id   AF-A0A2Z6P4Z4-F1
#
_cell.length_a   1.000
_cell.length_b   1.000
_cell.length_c   1.000
_cell.angle_alpha   90.00
_cell.angle_beta   90.00
_cell.angle_gamma   90.00
#
_symmetry.space_group_name_H-M   'P 1'
#
loop_
_entity.id
_entity.type
_entity.pdbx_description
1 polymer ?
#
loop_
_entity_poly.entity_id
_entity_poly.type
_entity_poly.pdbx_seq_one_letter_code
_entity_poly.pdbx_strand_id
1 'polypeptide(L)'
;MDEEDTVVREIDVYFSPYIDDETKYPLRPSWRPYELEENCEEIRLKPQTSEVELDLSVDLESSNIDGDNASTLNYTKHTVSTTWKPPPANSCAVGLLMGDKVLNI
;
A
#
# COMPACT_ATOMS: atom_id res chain seq x y z
N MET A 1 41.85 -23.52 9.81
CA MET A 1 42.06 -22.22 9.17
C MET A 1 40.67 -21.80 8.79
N ASP A 2 40.12 -20.88 9.57
CA ASP A 2 38.75 -20.44 9.45
C ASP A 2 38.56 -19.84 8.05
N GLU A 3 37.67 -20.43 7.25
CA GLU A 3 37.26 -19.88 5.96
C GLU A 3 36.47 -18.59 6.25
N GLU A 4 37.15 -17.45 6.23
CA GLU A 4 36.51 -16.14 6.37
C GLU A 4 35.43 -15.98 5.28
N ASP A 5 34.23 -15.57 5.69
CA ASP A 5 33.11 -15.29 4.79
C ASP A 5 33.56 -14.31 3.70
N THR A 6 33.56 -14.78 2.45
CA THR A 6 33.98 -13.96 1.31
C THR A 6 32.91 -12.92 1.02
N VAL A 7 33.28 -11.64 1.07
CA VAL A 7 32.40 -10.54 0.66
C VAL A 7 32.13 -10.66 -0.84
N VAL A 8 30.88 -10.98 -1.21
CA VAL A 8 30.45 -11.12 -2.62
C VAL A 8 29.91 -9.83 -3.22
N ARG A 9 29.52 -8.87 -2.37
CA ARG A 9 28.91 -7.60 -2.79
C ARG A 9 28.97 -6.56 -1.68
N GLU A 10 29.39 -5.36 -2.02
CA GLU A 10 29.25 -4.16 -1.18
C GLU A 10 28.05 -3.35 -1.67
N ILE A 11 27.28 -2.76 -0.75
CA ILE A 11 26.08 -1.97 -1.08
C ILE A 11 26.19 -0.63 -0.36
N ASP A 12 26.13 0.46 -1.11
CA ASP A 12 26.08 1.81 -0.55
C ASP A 12 24.68 2.05 0.04
N VAL A 13 24.62 2.46 1.31
CA VAL A 13 23.36 2.76 2.00
C VAL A 13 23.23 4.27 2.21
N TYR A 14 22.20 4.85 1.61
CA TYR A 14 21.82 6.26 1.73
C TYR A 14 20.59 6.40 2.62
N PHE A 15 20.46 7.53 3.31
CA PHE A 15 19.34 7.82 4.20
C PHE A 15 18.61 9.09 3.75
N SER A 16 17.30 8.97 3.51
CA SER A 16 16.38 10.08 3.31
C SER A 16 15.45 10.18 4.53
N PRO A 17 15.38 11.33 5.23
CA PRO A 17 14.48 11.50 6.37
C PRO A 17 13.00 11.69 5.96
N TYR A 18 12.69 11.61 4.67
CA TYR A 18 11.33 11.78 4.15
C TYR A 18 10.62 10.43 4.08
N ILE A 19 9.76 10.20 5.07
CA ILE A 19 8.90 9.02 5.18
C ILE A 19 7.67 9.27 4.32
N ASP A 20 7.48 8.45 3.29
CA ASP A 20 6.15 8.16 2.79
C ASP A 20 5.64 6.98 3.61
N ASP A 21 4.62 7.20 4.44
CA ASP A 21 4.02 6.14 5.22
C ASP A 21 3.36 5.15 4.25
N GLU A 22 4.07 4.07 3.90
CA GLU A 22 3.50 3.03 3.05
C GLU A 22 2.27 2.43 3.73
N THR A 23 1.11 2.72 3.16
CA THR A 23 -0.14 2.10 3.57
C THR A 23 -0.14 0.63 3.16
N LYS A 24 0.01 -0.27 4.14
CA LYS A 24 -0.21 -1.70 3.90
C LYS A 24 -1.71 -1.95 3.71
N TYR A 25 -2.08 -2.65 2.65
CA TYR A 25 -3.47 -3.05 2.40
C TYR A 25 -3.71 -4.51 2.82
N PRO A 26 -4.08 -4.80 4.09
CA PRO A 26 -4.12 -6.16 4.61
C PRO A 26 -5.24 -7.04 4.02
N LEU A 27 -6.21 -6.45 3.32
CA LEU A 27 -7.45 -7.14 2.92
C LEU A 27 -7.36 -7.81 1.54
N ARG A 28 -6.34 -7.51 0.72
CA ARG A 28 -6.16 -8.13 -0.60
C ARG A 28 -4.85 -8.95 -0.63
N PRO A 29 -4.89 -10.19 -1.14
CA PRO A 29 -3.66 -10.92 -1.46
C PRO A 29 -2.80 -10.18 -2.48
N SER A 30 -1.49 -10.36 -2.42
CA SER A 30 -0.53 -9.68 -3.32
C SER A 30 -0.79 -9.92 -4.82
N TRP A 31 -1.42 -11.04 -5.18
CA TRP A 31 -1.77 -11.39 -6.56
C TRP A 31 -3.09 -10.77 -7.06
N ARG A 32 -3.81 -10.00 -6.23
CA ARG A 32 -4.96 -9.17 -6.62
C ARG A 32 -4.83 -7.76 -6.03
N PRO A 33 -3.98 -6.90 -6.61
CA PRO A 33 -3.90 -5.50 -6.21
C PRO A 33 -5.24 -4.78 -6.46
N TYR A 34 -5.35 -3.55 -5.93
CA TYR A 34 -6.55 -2.72 -6.09
C TYR A 34 -6.64 -1.99 -7.42
N GLU A 35 -5.63 -2.09 -8.29
CA GLU A 35 -5.58 -1.40 -9.59
C GLU A 35 -5.89 0.11 -9.40
N LEU A 36 -5.26 0.74 -8.41
CA LEU A 36 -5.61 2.08 -7.94
C LEU A 36 -5.56 3.14 -9.05
N GLU A 37 -4.69 2.98 -10.04
CA GLU A 37 -4.61 3.88 -11.19
C GLU A 37 -5.86 3.86 -12.08
N GLU A 38 -6.54 2.72 -12.16
CA GLU A 38 -7.70 2.50 -13.02
C GLU A 38 -9.01 2.65 -12.25
N ASN A 39 -9.05 2.13 -11.02
CA ASN A 39 -10.28 1.98 -10.26
C ASN A 39 -10.47 3.01 -9.15
N CYS A 40 -9.45 3.82 -8.79
CA CYS A 40 -9.62 4.82 -7.74
C CYS A 40 -10.34 6.08 -8.27
N GLU A 41 -11.50 6.37 -7.70
CA GLU A 41 -12.30 7.55 -8.06
C GLU A 41 -11.98 8.76 -7.18
N GLU A 42 -11.81 8.54 -5.88
CA GLU A 42 -11.60 9.61 -4.90
C GLU A 42 -10.69 9.15 -3.75
N ILE A 43 -9.83 10.08 -3.29
CA ILE A 43 -8.98 9.91 -2.12
C ILE A 43 -9.31 11.03 -1.13
N ARG A 44 -9.63 10.66 0.11
CA ARG A 44 -9.90 11.59 1.21
C ARG A 44 -8.93 11.36 2.36
N LEU A 45 -8.30 12.43 2.84
CA LEU A 45 -7.42 12.41 4.00
C LEU A 45 -8.11 13.09 5.18
N LYS A 46 -8.08 12.46 6.36
CA LYS A 46 -8.51 13.06 7.63
C LYS A 46 -7.29 13.66 8.33
N PRO A 47 -7.09 15.00 8.30
CA PRO A 47 -5.82 15.60 8.73
C PRO A 47 -5.53 15.40 10.22
N GLN A 48 -6.56 15.31 11.07
CA GLN A 48 -6.37 15.13 12.51
C GLN A 48 -5.90 13.72 12.88
N THR A 49 -6.29 12.70 12.10
CA THR A 49 -6.03 11.29 12.42
C THR A 49 -5.04 10.64 11.47
N SER A 50 -4.66 11.30 10.38
CA SER A 50 -3.86 10.75 9.26
C SER A 50 -4.49 9.51 8.62
N GLU A 51 -5.79 9.31 8.81
CA GLU A 51 -6.53 8.24 8.16
C GLU A 51 -6.86 8.63 6.71
N VAL A 52 -6.80 7.64 5.84
CA VAL A 52 -7.07 7.77 4.40
C VAL A 52 -8.31 6.94 4.08
N GLU A 53 -9.19 7.51 3.28
CA GLU A 53 -10.31 6.81 2.66
C GLU A 53 -10.13 6.82 1.15
N LEU A 54 -10.33 5.65 0.54
CA LEU A 54 -10.23 5.43 -0.90
C LEU A 54 -11.59 4.96 -1.39
N ASP A 55 -12.14 5.65 -2.38
CA ASP A 55 -13.31 5.18 -3.11
C ASP A 55 -12.85 4.48 -4.39
N LEU A 56 -13.30 3.24 -4.57
CA LEU A 56 -12.98 2.38 -5.70
C LEU A 56 -14.23 2.11 -6.51
N SER A 57 -14.13 2.25 -7.83
CA SER A 57 -15.20 1.90 -8.76
C SER A 57 -15.52 0.41 -8.69
N VAL A 58 -16.77 0.06 -9.04
CA VAL A 58 -17.22 -1.32 -9.12
C VAL A 58 -17.83 -1.56 -10.49
N ASP A 59 -17.42 -2.65 -11.12
CA ASP A 59 -18.06 -3.13 -12.35
C ASP A 59 -19.43 -3.73 -12.03
N LEU A 60 -20.48 -2.92 -12.18
CA LEU A 60 -21.87 -3.31 -11.93
C LEU A 60 -22.44 -4.25 -13.00
N GLU A 61 -21.82 -4.33 -14.17
CA GLU A 61 -22.22 -5.23 -15.26
C GLU A 61 -21.59 -6.62 -15.13
N SER A 62 -20.71 -6.80 -14.14
CA SER A 62 -20.07 -8.07 -13.86
C SER A 62 -21.07 -9.15 -13.45
N SER A 63 -20.85 -10.38 -13.90
CA SER A 63 -21.61 -11.56 -13.46
C SER A 63 -21.49 -11.87 -11.96
N ASN A 64 -20.58 -11.18 -11.26
CA ASN A 64 -20.37 -11.31 -9.83
C ASN A 64 -21.22 -10.32 -9.00
N ILE A 65 -22.01 -9.46 -9.63
CA ILE A 65 -22.89 -8.49 -8.98
C ILE A 65 -24.34 -8.97 -9.05
N ASP A 66 -25.03 -8.86 -7.91
CA ASP A 66 -26.48 -8.95 -7.85
C ASP A 66 -27.06 -7.58 -8.20
N GLY A 67 -27.51 -7.42 -9.45
CA GLY A 67 -28.03 -6.15 -9.98
C GLY A 67 -29.29 -5.65 -9.27
N ASP A 68 -30.14 -6.56 -8.78
CA ASP A 68 -31.39 -6.19 -8.09
C ASP A 68 -31.07 -5.54 -6.74
N ASN A 69 -30.11 -6.11 -6.02
CA ASN A 69 -29.67 -5.56 -4.74
C ASN A 69 -28.81 -4.28 -4.93
N ALA A 70 -27.91 -4.27 -5.92
CA ALA A 70 -27.07 -3.12 -6.22
C ALA A 70 -27.91 -1.89 -6.59
N SER A 71 -28.93 -2.06 -7.44
CA SER A 71 -29.86 -0.99 -7.81
C SER A 71 -30.69 -0.51 -6.62
N THR A 72 -31.23 -1.42 -5.81
CA THR A 72 -32.01 -1.09 -4.60
C THR A 72 -31.20 -0.25 -3.62
N LEU A 73 -29.91 -0.54 -3.45
CA LEU A 73 -29.00 0.16 -2.55
C LEU A 73 -28.34 1.40 -3.17
N ASN A 74 -28.59 1.68 -4.46
CA ASN A 74 -27.83 2.66 -5.25
C ASN A 74 -26.31 2.46 -5.12
N TYR A 75 -25.89 1.20 -5.11
CA TYR A 75 -24.50 0.82 -4.97
C TYR A 75 -23.72 1.15 -6.24
N THR A 76 -22.69 1.98 -6.10
CA THR A 76 -21.88 2.49 -7.22
C THR A 76 -20.39 2.30 -7.02
N LYS A 77 -19.93 2.26 -5.76
CA LYS A 77 -18.51 2.22 -5.40
C LYS A 77 -18.27 1.54 -4.06
N HIS A 78 -17.02 1.16 -3.84
CA HIS A 78 -16.54 0.56 -2.60
C HIS A 78 -15.56 1.49 -1.88
N THR A 79 -15.87 1.87 -0.64
CA THR A 79 -14.99 2.70 0.19
C THR A 79 -14.11 1.84 1.10
N VAL A 80 -12.80 2.03 1.02
CA VAL A 80 -11.80 1.42 1.91
C VAL A 80 -11.24 2.51 2.82
N SER A 81 -11.28 2.30 4.12
CA SER A 81 -10.74 3.26 5.10
C SER A 81 -9.57 2.64 5.87
N THR A 82 -8.52 3.44 6.09
CA THR A 82 -7.44 3.07 7.01
C THR A 82 -7.83 3.40 8.44
N THR A 83 -7.29 2.64 9.38
CA THR A 83 -7.24 3.05 10.79
C THR A 83 -5.78 3.29 11.12
N TRP A 84 -5.46 4.50 11.59
CA TRP A 84 -4.08 4.82 11.94
C TRP A 84 -3.68 4.13 13.24
N LYS A 85 -2.68 3.26 13.17
CA LYS A 85 -1.96 2.73 14.34
C LYS A 85 -0.48 2.89 14.07
N PRO A 86 0.17 3.94 14.62
CA PRO A 86 1.60 4.14 14.39
C PRO A 86 2.33 2.91 14.93
N PRO A 87 3.21 2.27 14.14
CA PRO A 87 4.08 1.23 14.66
C PRO A 87 4.96 1.82 15.78
N PRO A 88 5.33 1.05 16.81
CA PRO A 88 6.43 1.45 17.68
C PRO A 88 7.67 1.66 16.80
N ALA A 89 8.23 2.87 16.83
CA ALA A 89 9.18 3.46 15.88
C ALA A 89 10.59 2.83 15.82
N ASN A 90 10.74 1.54 16.15
CA ASN A 90 12.01 1.01 16.66
C ASN A 90 12.62 -0.14 15.84
N SER A 91 12.05 -0.62 14.72
CA SER A 91 12.59 -1.86 14.11
C SER A 91 12.38 -2.11 12.60
N CYS A 92 11.74 -1.22 11.84
CA CYS A 92 11.53 -1.43 10.40
C CYS A 92 11.93 -0.19 9.62
N ALA A 93 12.70 -0.38 8.55
CA ALA A 93 13.01 0.63 7.54
C ALA A 93 12.57 0.10 6.17
N VAL A 94 12.11 0.99 5.30
CA VAL A 94 11.81 0.68 3.90
C VAL A 94 12.97 1.21 3.06
N GLY A 95 13.38 0.45 2.04
CA GLY A 95 14.54 0.79 1.22
C GLY A 95 14.30 0.52 -0.25
N LEU A 96 14.63 1.50 -1.10
CA LEU A 96 14.64 1.35 -2.55
C LEU A 96 16.01 0.84 -3.00
N LEU A 97 16.06 -0.39 -3.52
CA LEU A 97 17.28 -1.00 -4.06
C LEU A 97 17.40 -0.69 -5.56
N MET A 98 18.48 0.00 -5.94
CA MET A 98 18.83 0.34 -7.32
C MET A 98 20.28 -0.06 -7.62
N GLY A 99 20.47 -1.21 -8.26
CA GLY A 99 21.81 -1.77 -8.45
C GLY A 99 22.47 -2.08 -7.10
N ASP A 100 23.69 -1.59 -6.88
CA ASP A 100 24.48 -1.73 -5.64
C ASP A 100 24.21 -0.61 -4.61
N LYS A 101 23.06 0.06 -4.71
CA LYS A 101 22.71 1.19 -3.86
C LYS A 101 21.34 0.99 -3.23
N VAL A 102 21.23 1.28 -1.93
CA VAL A 102 19.97 1.29 -1.21
C VAL A 102 19.70 2.70 -0.70
N LEU A 103 18.52 3.24 -1.01
CA LEU A 103 18.01 4.45 -0.38
C LEU A 103 16.99 4.06 0.68
N ASN A 104 17.34 4.22 1.96
CA ASN A 104 16.37 4.14 3.05
C ASN A 104 15.46 5.36 2.99
N ILE A 105 14.16 5.10 2.96
CA ILE A 105 13.07 6.08 3.00
C ILE A 105 12.26 5.92 4.28
#